data_AF-A0A0N7Z8J5-F1
#
_entry.id   AF-A0A0N7Z8J5-F1
#
_cell.length_a   1.000
_cell.length_b   1.000
_cell.length_c   1.000
_cell.angle_alpha   90.00
_cell.angle_beta   90.00
_cell.angle_gamma   90.00
#
_symmetry.space_group_name_H-M   'P 1'
#
loop_
_entity.id
_entity.type
_entity.pdbx_description
1 polymer ?
#
loop_
_entity_poly.entity_id
_entity_poly.type
_entity_poly.pdbx_seq_one_letter_code
_entity_poly.pdbx_strand_id
1 'polypeptide(L)'
;VGAISEILDDMGIASAKAQGLLKPITSADKLRNSEHIVYLLTERESNNHNGSVIGMLKMGRKRLYVFDKTGECHEMIPLCVLDFYVHESRQRMGCGKKLFEYMLNVENIEPEKLAIDRPSDKFLFFLRKHYGLKNSIPQTNNYVVFEGFFPRKPHHSGYPLSSGFGNPKRSRDTPPESPYSVGKMGSLKYNGRHTAHKPESTVGKIIHSSPVL
;
A
#
# COMPACT_ATOMS: atom_id res chain seq x y z
N VAL A 1 -11.51 -30.58 -4.07
CA VAL A 1 -10.88 -29.47 -3.33
C VAL A 1 -9.58 -30.01 -2.75
N GLY A 2 -8.48 -29.26 -2.77
CA GLY A 2 -7.16 -29.75 -2.31
C GLY A 2 -6.87 -29.36 -0.87
N ALA A 3 -6.01 -30.10 -0.17
CA ALA A 3 -5.70 -29.88 1.25
C ALA A 3 -5.24 -28.44 1.57
N ILE A 4 -4.50 -27.79 0.66
CA ILE A 4 -4.09 -26.37 0.84
C ILE A 4 -5.28 -25.42 0.77
N SER A 5 -6.29 -25.73 -0.05
CA SER A 5 -7.50 -24.90 -0.14
C SER A 5 -8.29 -24.93 1.17
N GLU A 6 -8.49 -26.13 1.74
CA GLU A 6 -9.17 -26.32 3.02
C GLU A 6 -8.45 -25.59 4.16
N ILE A 7 -7.12 -25.73 4.24
CA ILE A 7 -6.30 -25.00 5.21
C ILE A 7 -6.48 -23.48 5.09
N LEU A 8 -6.47 -22.94 3.87
CA LEU A 8 -6.63 -21.50 3.65
C LEU A 8 -8.04 -21.01 4.02
N ASP A 9 -9.05 -21.81 3.72
CA ASP A 9 -10.44 -21.50 4.06
C ASP A 9 -10.65 -21.51 5.57
N ASP A 10 -10.13 -22.53 6.27
CA ASP A 10 -10.21 -22.64 7.73
C ASP A 10 -9.47 -21.48 8.42
N MET A 11 -8.25 -21.18 7.98
CA MET A 11 -7.47 -20.05 8.51
C MET A 11 -8.15 -18.70 8.23
N GLY A 12 -8.79 -18.56 7.06
CA GLY A 12 -9.56 -17.38 6.70
C GLY A 12 -10.81 -17.18 7.56
N ILE A 13 -11.54 -18.26 7.85
CA ILE A 13 -12.71 -18.27 8.74
C ILE A 13 -12.28 -17.92 10.16
N ALA A 14 -11.21 -18.54 10.67
CA ALA A 14 -10.67 -18.28 12.00
C ALA A 14 -10.23 -16.81 12.14
N SER A 15 -9.53 -16.27 11.13
CA SER A 15 -9.14 -14.87 11.09
C SER A 15 -10.35 -13.92 11.14
N ALA A 16 -11.38 -14.17 10.33
CA ALA A 16 -12.60 -13.34 10.34
C ALA A 16 -13.31 -13.38 11.69
N LYS A 17 -13.42 -14.55 12.32
CA LYS A 17 -14.00 -14.69 13.65
C LYS A 17 -13.22 -13.86 14.69
N ALA A 18 -11.89 -13.94 14.67
CA ALA A 18 -11.03 -13.19 15.58
C ALA A 18 -11.10 -11.66 15.39
N GLN A 19 -11.44 -11.21 14.17
CA GLN A 19 -11.61 -9.80 13.82
C GLN A 19 -13.06 -9.30 13.93
N GLY A 20 -14.03 -10.18 14.23
CA GLY A 20 -15.45 -9.83 14.27
C GLY A 20 -16.07 -9.55 12.89
N LEU A 21 -15.49 -10.09 11.81
CA LEU A 21 -15.98 -9.91 10.45
C LEU A 21 -17.12 -10.89 10.14
N LEU A 22 -18.13 -10.42 9.40
CA LEU A 22 -19.26 -11.25 8.98
C LEU A 22 -18.87 -12.35 7.98
N LYS A 23 -17.83 -12.10 7.16
CA LYS A 23 -17.35 -13.03 6.13
C LYS A 23 -15.82 -13.04 6.09
N PRO A 24 -15.19 -14.19 5.80
CA PRO A 24 -13.74 -14.29 5.64
C PRO A 24 -13.26 -13.41 4.49
N ILE A 25 -12.20 -12.64 4.71
CA ILE A 25 -11.53 -11.83 3.68
C ILE A 25 -10.41 -12.60 2.96
N THR A 26 -10.11 -13.80 3.45
CA THR A 26 -9.13 -14.73 2.88
C THR A 26 -9.81 -16.08 2.68
N SER A 27 -9.67 -16.65 1.49
CA SER A 27 -10.14 -17.99 1.11
C SER A 27 -9.33 -18.46 -0.09
N ALA A 28 -9.33 -19.76 -0.35
CA ALA A 28 -8.65 -20.34 -1.50
C ALA A 28 -9.14 -19.73 -2.82
N ASP A 29 -10.45 -19.53 -2.96
CA ASP A 29 -11.06 -18.94 -4.15
C ASP A 29 -10.68 -17.47 -4.34
N LYS A 30 -10.62 -16.69 -3.26
CA LYS A 30 -10.16 -15.29 -3.32
C LYS A 30 -8.69 -15.21 -3.69
N LEU A 31 -7.87 -16.13 -3.17
CA LEU A 31 -6.44 -16.18 -3.45
C LEU A 31 -6.18 -16.55 -4.91
N ARG A 32 -6.85 -17.59 -5.43
CA ARG A 32 -6.70 -18.08 -6.82
C ARG A 32 -6.90 -16.99 -7.87
N ASN A 33 -7.80 -16.04 -7.61
CA ASN A 33 -8.17 -14.98 -8.54
C ASN A 33 -7.46 -13.64 -8.20
N SER A 34 -6.30 -13.70 -7.57
CA SER A 34 -5.57 -12.51 -7.11
C SER A 34 -4.06 -12.68 -7.22
N GLU A 35 -3.36 -11.55 -7.25
CA GLU A 35 -1.89 -11.48 -7.11
C GLU A 35 -1.48 -11.41 -5.62
N HIS A 36 -2.28 -11.98 -4.72
CA HIS A 36 -1.97 -11.98 -3.28
C HIS A 36 -1.05 -13.13 -2.94
N ILE A 37 -0.20 -12.92 -1.94
CA ILE A 37 0.73 -13.92 -1.43
C ILE A 37 0.29 -14.25 0.00
N VAL A 38 0.24 -15.53 0.34
CA VAL A 38 -0.05 -15.97 1.71
C VAL A 38 1.13 -16.74 2.27
N TYR A 39 1.64 -16.26 3.40
CA TYR A 39 2.64 -16.93 4.21
C TYR A 39 1.94 -17.73 5.32
N LEU A 40 2.25 -19.01 5.43
CA LEU A 40 1.72 -19.91 6.46
C LEU A 40 2.82 -20.30 7.44
N LEU A 41 2.54 -20.22 8.74
CA LEU A 41 3.42 -20.73 9.78
C LEU A 41 2.93 -22.11 10.23
N THR A 42 3.82 -23.10 10.17
CA THR A 42 3.53 -24.47 10.59
C THR A 42 4.32 -24.86 11.85
N GLU A 43 3.68 -25.63 12.72
CA GLU A 43 4.28 -26.38 13.81
C GLU A 43 4.32 -27.85 13.37
N ARG A 44 5.51 -28.46 13.27
CA ARG A 44 5.65 -29.82 12.68
C ARG A 44 5.34 -30.93 13.67
N GLU A 45 5.70 -30.74 14.93
CA GLU A 45 5.55 -31.76 15.99
C GLU A 45 4.14 -31.82 16.58
N SER A 46 3.23 -30.94 16.16
CA SER A 46 1.85 -30.95 16.62
C SER A 46 1.04 -32.04 15.92
N ASN A 47 -0.15 -32.32 16.47
CA ASN A 47 -1.14 -33.23 15.87
C ASN A 47 -0.55 -34.63 15.56
N ASN A 48 0.06 -35.27 16.56
CA ASN A 48 0.71 -36.58 16.42
C ASN A 48 1.73 -36.63 15.27
N HIS A 49 2.59 -35.60 15.16
CA HIS A 49 3.59 -35.42 14.10
C HIS A 49 3.03 -35.22 12.67
N ASN A 50 1.72 -34.98 12.53
CA ASN A 50 1.13 -34.60 11.23
C ASN A 50 1.26 -33.10 10.93
N GLY A 51 1.70 -32.32 11.91
CA GLY A 51 1.85 -30.88 11.83
C GLY A 51 0.53 -30.11 11.86
N SER A 52 0.63 -28.80 12.10
CA SER A 52 -0.51 -27.90 12.14
C SER A 52 -0.12 -26.51 11.63
N VAL A 53 -1.03 -25.87 10.91
CA VAL A 53 -0.89 -24.46 10.54
C VAL A 53 -1.39 -23.62 11.71
N ILE A 54 -0.53 -22.72 12.20
CA ILE A 54 -0.79 -21.93 13.42
C ILE A 54 -0.81 -20.42 13.15
N GLY A 55 -0.48 -19.99 11.93
CA GLY A 55 -0.51 -18.59 11.54
C GLY A 55 -0.59 -18.38 10.04
N MET A 56 -1.15 -17.25 9.64
CA MET A 56 -1.37 -16.83 8.27
C MET A 56 -1.11 -15.32 8.15
N LEU A 57 -0.37 -14.93 7.12
CA LEU A 57 -0.13 -13.54 6.75
C LEU A 57 -0.34 -13.38 5.25
N LYS A 58 -1.37 -12.61 4.87
CA LYS A 58 -1.71 -12.31 3.47
C LYS A 58 -1.21 -10.94 3.09
N MET A 59 -0.50 -10.89 1.96
CA MET A 59 0.07 -9.68 1.36
C MET A 59 -0.51 -9.47 -0.04
N GLY A 60 -0.48 -8.23 -0.52
CA GLY A 60 -0.78 -7.95 -1.92
C GLY A 60 -0.57 -6.49 -2.30
N ARG A 61 -0.28 -6.25 -3.57
CA ARG A 61 -0.16 -4.87 -4.10
C ARG A 61 -1.55 -4.26 -4.30
N LYS A 62 -1.72 -3.00 -3.90
CA LYS A 62 -2.99 -2.26 -4.03
C LYS A 62 -2.73 -0.88 -4.59
N ARG A 63 -3.55 -0.45 -5.56
CA ARG A 63 -3.55 0.94 -6.04
C ARG A 63 -4.26 1.79 -4.98
N LEU A 64 -3.53 2.72 -4.37
CA LEU A 64 -4.01 3.58 -3.29
C LEU A 64 -3.73 5.04 -3.62
N TYR A 65 -4.66 5.90 -3.17
CA TYR A 65 -4.43 7.34 -3.00
C TYR A 65 -4.11 7.58 -1.53
N VAL A 66 -2.89 8.01 -1.25
CA VAL A 66 -2.38 8.20 0.13
C VAL A 66 -1.87 9.62 0.32
N PHE A 67 -2.15 10.18 1.49
CA PHE A 67 -1.73 11.52 1.86
C PHE A 67 -0.42 11.46 2.66
N ASP A 68 0.51 12.34 2.32
CA ASP A 68 1.71 12.55 3.12
C ASP A 68 1.44 13.56 4.26
N LYS A 69 2.47 13.82 5.08
CA LYS A 69 2.38 14.75 6.22
C LYS A 69 2.08 16.20 5.82
N THR A 70 2.34 16.58 4.58
CA THR A 70 2.07 17.92 4.06
C THR A 70 0.63 18.04 3.52
N GLY A 71 -0.11 16.93 3.47
CA GLY A 71 -1.43 16.85 2.87
C GLY A 71 -1.40 16.67 1.35
N GLU A 72 -0.23 16.44 0.74
CA GLU A 72 -0.10 16.12 -0.68
C GLU A 72 -0.62 14.69 -0.91
N CYS A 73 -1.47 14.52 -1.92
CA CYS A 73 -2.05 13.23 -2.29
C CYS A 73 -1.19 12.55 -3.36
N HIS A 74 -0.81 11.30 -3.11
CA HIS A 74 0.02 10.49 -3.99
C HIS A 74 -0.76 9.25 -4.43
N GLU A 75 -0.82 9.02 -5.75
CA GLU A 75 -1.29 7.74 -6.31
C GLU A 75 -0.11 6.76 -6.40
N MET A 76 -0.24 5.58 -5.79
CA MET A 76 0.83 4.58 -5.78
C MET A 76 0.31 3.14 -5.64
N ILE A 77 1.20 2.17 -5.91
CA ILE A 77 0.89 0.74 -5.79
C ILE A 77 1.81 0.08 -4.74
N PRO A 78 1.63 0.36 -3.43
CA PRO A 78 2.45 -0.24 -2.38
C PRO A 78 2.12 -1.72 -2.15
N LEU A 79 3.08 -2.42 -1.55
CA LEU A 79 2.83 -3.74 -0.95
C LEU A 79 2.04 -3.54 0.35
N CYS A 80 0.95 -4.28 0.50
CA CYS A 80 0.03 -4.12 1.63
C CYS A 80 -0.08 -5.40 2.46
N VAL A 81 -0.20 -5.25 3.78
CA VAL A 81 -0.69 -6.32 4.66
C VAL A 81 -2.22 -6.30 4.61
N LEU A 82 -2.81 -7.42 4.20
CA LEU A 82 -4.24 -7.53 3.90
C LEU A 82 -5.01 -8.45 4.85
N ASP A 83 -4.32 -9.37 5.53
CA ASP A 83 -4.88 -10.21 6.59
C ASP A 83 -3.72 -10.76 7.43
N PHE A 84 -3.85 -10.79 8.74
CA PHE A 84 -2.80 -11.32 9.61
C PHE A 84 -3.40 -11.96 10.86
N TYR A 85 -3.16 -13.26 10.98
CA TYR A 85 -3.77 -14.08 12.02
C TYR A 85 -2.78 -15.10 12.57
N VAL A 86 -2.84 -15.30 13.87
CA VAL A 86 -2.17 -16.38 14.60
C VAL A 86 -3.22 -17.02 15.48
N HIS A 87 -3.31 -18.34 15.44
CA HIS A 87 -4.27 -19.11 16.23
C HIS A 87 -4.19 -18.70 17.71
N GLU A 88 -5.35 -18.59 18.38
CA GLU A 88 -5.46 -17.97 19.70
C GLU A 88 -4.54 -18.62 20.72
N SER A 89 -4.40 -19.96 20.69
CA SER A 89 -3.53 -20.74 21.58
C SER A 89 -2.02 -20.52 21.36
N ARG A 90 -1.63 -19.77 20.32
CA ARG A 90 -0.24 -19.45 19.95
C ARG A 90 0.01 -17.94 19.92
N GLN A 91 -0.99 -17.11 20.24
CA GLN A 91 -0.80 -15.68 20.34
C GLN A 91 0.14 -15.32 21.48
N ARG A 92 0.90 -14.23 21.32
CA ARG A 92 1.88 -13.71 22.30
C ARG A 92 3.08 -14.63 22.60
N MET A 93 3.25 -15.73 21.86
CA MET A 93 4.41 -16.63 21.95
C MET A 93 5.51 -16.34 20.91
N GLY A 94 5.46 -15.17 20.25
CA GLY A 94 6.44 -14.79 19.22
C GLY A 94 6.14 -15.30 17.80
N CYS A 95 5.15 -16.17 17.62
CA CYS A 95 4.76 -16.71 16.31
C CYS A 95 4.48 -15.63 15.26
N GLY A 96 3.74 -14.58 15.63
CA GLY A 96 3.46 -13.46 14.74
C GLY A 96 4.73 -12.72 14.31
N LYS A 97 5.69 -12.54 15.21
CA LYS A 97 6.98 -11.90 14.90
C LYS A 97 7.76 -12.75 13.90
N LYS A 98 7.86 -14.06 14.16
CA LYS A 98 8.55 -15.00 13.26
C LYS A 98 7.96 -14.99 11.85
N LEU A 99 6.63 -15.03 11.74
CA LEU A 99 5.94 -15.00 10.45
C LEU A 99 6.16 -13.66 9.71
N PHE A 100 6.07 -12.55 10.43
CA PHE A 100 6.25 -11.22 9.85
C PHE A 100 7.71 -10.95 9.45
N GLU A 101 8.69 -11.33 10.27
CA GLU A 101 10.12 -11.22 9.92
C GLU A 101 10.47 -12.07 8.70
N TYR A 102 9.93 -13.29 8.60
CA TYR A 102 10.12 -14.10 7.41
C TYR A 102 9.58 -13.41 6.15
N MET A 103 8.37 -12.84 6.22
CA MET A 103 7.79 -12.09 5.11
C MET A 103 8.65 -10.87 4.74
N LEU A 104 9.09 -10.07 5.71
CA LEU A 104 9.93 -8.88 5.45
C LEU A 104 11.24 -9.28 4.73
N ASN A 105 11.85 -10.39 5.14
CA ASN A 105 13.09 -10.89 4.54
C ASN A 105 12.87 -11.36 3.09
N VAL A 106 11.79 -12.10 2.83
CA VAL A 106 11.47 -12.60 1.48
C VAL A 106 11.12 -11.45 0.54
N GLU A 107 10.32 -10.49 0.99
CA GLU A 107 9.90 -9.33 0.21
C GLU A 107 11.00 -8.24 0.13
N ASN A 108 12.07 -8.39 0.91
CA ASN A 108 13.18 -7.43 1.05
C ASN A 108 12.69 -5.99 1.24
N ILE A 109 11.84 -5.80 2.25
CA ILE A 109 11.15 -4.53 2.50
C ILE A 109 11.24 -4.13 3.98
N GLU A 110 11.41 -2.83 4.22
CA GLU A 110 11.35 -2.27 5.57
C GLU A 110 9.88 -2.17 6.04
N PRO A 111 9.57 -2.41 7.33
CA PRO A 111 8.20 -2.39 7.86
C PRO A 111 7.44 -1.09 7.58
N GLU A 112 8.09 0.07 7.67
CA GLU A 112 7.50 1.38 7.42
C GLU A 112 7.05 1.60 5.96
N LYS A 113 7.53 0.79 5.02
CA LYS A 113 7.18 0.87 3.59
C LYS A 113 5.90 0.09 3.26
N LEU A 114 5.32 -0.60 4.24
CA LEU A 114 4.06 -1.32 4.09
C LEU A 114 2.86 -0.41 4.34
N ALA A 115 1.81 -0.58 3.53
CA ALA A 115 0.49 -0.07 3.85
C ALA A 115 -0.35 -1.18 4.52
N ILE A 116 -1.12 -0.84 5.54
CA ILE A 116 -1.85 -1.84 6.33
C ILE A 116 -3.36 -1.62 6.17
N ASP A 117 -4.09 -2.61 5.66
CA ASP A 117 -5.55 -2.53 5.50
C ASP A 117 -6.25 -2.79 6.85
N ARG A 118 -6.97 -1.78 7.38
CA ARG A 118 -7.79 -1.88 8.60
C ARG A 118 -7.11 -2.63 9.77
N PRO A 119 -5.92 -2.20 10.24
CA PRO A 119 -5.23 -2.92 11.31
C PRO A 119 -6.06 -2.95 12.60
N SER A 120 -6.08 -4.10 13.27
CA SER A 120 -6.61 -4.20 14.64
C SER A 120 -5.68 -3.54 15.66
N ASP A 121 -6.20 -3.17 16.83
CA ASP A 121 -5.39 -2.62 17.92
C ASP A 121 -4.25 -3.56 18.35
N LYS A 122 -4.51 -4.87 18.34
CA LYS A 122 -3.49 -5.90 18.60
C LYS A 122 -2.35 -5.80 17.59
N PHE A 123 -2.67 -5.55 16.32
CA PHE A 123 -1.68 -5.45 15.26
C PHE A 123 -0.92 -4.11 15.30
N LEU A 124 -1.60 -2.99 15.55
CA LEU A 124 -0.94 -1.70 15.79
C LEU A 124 0.04 -1.78 16.96
N PHE A 125 -0.36 -2.41 18.08
CA PHE A 125 0.53 -2.63 19.21
C PHE A 125 1.73 -3.51 18.85
N PHE A 126 1.51 -4.57 18.06
CA PHE A 126 2.57 -5.44 17.57
C PHE A 126 3.58 -4.67 16.72
N LEU A 127 3.12 -3.85 15.77
CA LEU A 127 3.97 -3.04 14.90
C LEU A 127 4.80 -2.04 15.71
N ARG A 128 4.16 -1.36 16.67
CA ARG A 128 4.84 -0.46 17.61
C ARG A 128 5.92 -1.16 18.43
N LYS A 129 5.61 -2.33 18.99
CA LYS A 129 6.51 -3.07 19.88
C LYS A 129 7.74 -3.60 19.16
N HIS A 130 7.56 -4.16 17.97
CA HIS A 130 8.61 -4.90 17.28
C HIS A 130 9.35 -4.10 16.21
N TYR A 131 8.71 -3.06 15.64
CA TYR A 131 9.27 -2.29 14.52
C TYR A 131 9.27 -0.78 14.79
N GLY A 132 8.88 -0.33 15.99
CA GLY A 132 8.91 1.08 16.35
C GLY A 132 7.88 1.96 15.62
N LEU A 133 6.97 1.37 14.84
CA LEU A 133 5.95 2.08 14.06
C LEU A 133 4.89 2.69 14.99
N LYS A 134 5.08 3.96 15.36
CA LYS A 134 4.23 4.73 16.28
C LYS A 134 3.44 5.83 15.59
N ASN A 135 4.06 6.47 14.61
CA ASN A 135 3.54 7.68 14.01
C ASN A 135 2.83 7.33 12.71
N SER A 136 1.53 7.05 12.78
CA SER A 136 0.70 6.85 11.58
C SER A 136 0.37 8.19 10.92
N ILE A 137 0.34 8.22 9.60
CA ILE A 137 -0.06 9.41 8.82
C ILE A 137 -1.57 9.29 8.54
N PRO A 138 -2.40 10.28 8.91
CA PRO A 138 -3.84 10.23 8.68
C PRO A 138 -4.19 10.03 7.20
N GLN A 139 -5.10 9.09 6.93
CA GLN A 139 -5.61 8.78 5.59
C GLN A 139 -7.12 8.97 5.55
N THR A 140 -7.67 9.23 4.37
CA THR A 140 -9.14 9.29 4.14
C THR A 140 -9.74 7.91 3.83
N ASN A 141 -8.89 6.95 3.47
CA ASN A 141 -9.27 5.55 3.26
C ASN A 141 -9.05 4.74 4.56
N ASN A 142 -9.26 3.43 4.49
CA ASN A 142 -9.11 2.56 5.67
C ASN A 142 -7.69 1.98 5.84
N TYR A 143 -6.72 2.46 5.06
CA TYR A 143 -5.34 2.03 5.16
C TYR A 143 -4.59 2.89 6.17
N VAL A 144 -3.64 2.26 6.86
CA VAL A 144 -2.69 2.92 7.73
C VAL A 144 -1.31 2.83 7.11
N VAL A 145 -0.63 3.97 7.02
CA VAL A 145 0.78 4.09 6.63
C VAL A 145 1.53 4.85 7.74
N PHE A 146 2.82 4.58 7.89
CA PHE A 146 3.64 5.18 8.94
C PHE A 146 4.65 6.17 8.38
N GLU A 147 5.25 6.96 9.27
CA GLU A 147 6.44 7.75 8.93
C GLU A 147 7.52 6.87 8.33
N GLY A 148 8.15 7.35 7.25
CA GLY A 148 9.11 6.57 6.47
C GLY A 148 8.50 5.85 5.28
N PHE A 149 7.17 5.79 5.14
CA PHE A 149 6.50 5.14 4.02
C PHE A 149 6.87 5.74 2.64
N PHE A 150 6.80 7.07 2.53
CA PHE A 150 7.09 7.77 1.28
C PHE A 150 8.59 7.74 0.95
N PRO A 151 8.97 7.64 -0.34
CA PRO A 151 10.36 7.77 -0.75
C PRO A 151 10.88 9.16 -0.35
N ARG A 152 12.14 9.23 0.08
CA ARG A 152 12.79 10.53 0.29
C ARG A 152 12.82 11.24 -1.06
N LYS A 153 12.27 12.46 -1.13
CA LYS A 153 12.47 13.32 -2.31
C LYS A 153 13.99 13.44 -2.50
N PRO A 154 14.56 13.14 -3.67
CA PRO A 154 15.96 13.39 -3.91
C PRO A 154 16.20 14.87 -3.61
N HIS A 155 17.18 15.16 -2.74
CA HIS A 155 17.64 16.53 -2.60
C HIS A 155 18.15 16.94 -3.98
N HIS A 156 17.35 17.71 -4.72
CA HIS A 156 17.92 18.62 -5.70
C HIS A 156 18.77 19.57 -4.86
N SER A 157 20.07 19.27 -4.73
CA SER A 157 21.06 20.24 -4.33
C SER A 157 20.95 21.37 -5.34
N GLY A 158 20.17 22.38 -4.99
CA GLY A 158 20.12 23.63 -5.71
C GLY A 158 21.51 24.20 -5.66
N TYR A 159 22.31 23.94 -6.68
CA TYR A 159 23.43 24.82 -7.00
C TYR A 159 22.81 26.21 -7.15
N PRO A 160 23.17 27.19 -6.31
CA PRO A 160 22.75 28.54 -6.56
C PRO A 160 23.38 28.94 -7.89
N LEU A 161 22.55 29.24 -8.89
CA LEU A 161 22.99 30.00 -10.05
C LEU A 161 23.46 31.37 -9.53
N SER A 162 24.76 31.43 -9.26
CA SER A 162 25.47 32.68 -9.02
C SER A 162 25.28 33.57 -10.24
N SER A 163 24.57 34.66 -10.02
CA SER A 163 24.57 35.85 -10.86
C SER A 163 26.02 36.36 -10.98
N GLY A 164 26.69 36.02 -12.08
CA GLY A 164 28.03 36.47 -12.39
C GLY A 164 28.14 36.83 -13.87
N PHE A 165 28.22 38.13 -14.14
CA PHE A 165 28.55 38.71 -15.43
C PHE A 165 29.90 38.16 -15.93
N GLY A 166 29.94 37.66 -17.17
CA GLY A 166 31.19 37.22 -17.80
C GLY A 166 30.96 36.67 -19.20
N ASN A 167 30.94 37.55 -20.20
CA ASN A 167 30.99 37.18 -21.61
C ASN A 167 32.45 36.83 -21.98
N PRO A 168 32.72 35.72 -22.68
CA PRO A 168 33.42 35.91 -23.96
C PRO A 168 32.99 34.97 -25.10
N LYS A 169 33.09 35.58 -26.30
CA LYS A 169 33.00 35.11 -27.69
C LYS A 169 33.32 33.63 -28.01
N ARG A 170 32.36 33.03 -28.73
CA ARG A 170 32.45 32.34 -30.05
C ARG A 170 33.56 31.28 -30.31
N SER A 171 33.13 30.04 -30.48
CA SER A 171 33.64 29.12 -31.51
C SER A 171 32.55 28.10 -31.88
N ARG A 172 32.38 27.91 -33.20
CA ARG A 172 31.49 26.91 -33.81
C ARG A 172 32.13 25.56 -33.64
N ASP A 173 31.38 24.55 -33.23
CA ASP A 173 31.55 23.16 -33.69
C ASP A 173 30.24 22.38 -33.47
N THR A 174 29.85 21.64 -34.51
CA THR A 174 28.62 20.88 -34.71
C THR A 174 28.57 19.58 -33.89
N PRO A 175 27.40 19.13 -33.40
CA PRO A 175 27.22 17.78 -32.87
C PRO A 175 26.95 16.75 -33.98
N PRO A 176 27.35 15.47 -33.82
CA PRO A 176 27.07 14.42 -34.79
C PRO A 176 25.60 13.97 -34.76
N GLU A 177 25.03 13.76 -35.95
CA GLU A 177 23.66 13.31 -36.19
C GLU A 177 23.43 11.84 -35.77
N SER A 178 22.28 11.56 -35.16
CA SER A 178 21.72 10.22 -34.93
C SER A 178 20.74 9.88 -36.07
N PRO A 179 20.77 8.65 -36.64
CA PRO A 179 20.27 8.36 -37.99
C PRO A 179 18.78 8.00 -38.12
N TYR A 180 17.88 8.51 -37.27
CA TYR A 180 16.44 8.23 -37.42
C TYR A 180 15.64 9.52 -37.63
N SER A 181 15.57 9.95 -38.90
CA SER A 181 14.61 10.96 -39.37
C SER A 181 13.47 10.27 -40.13
N VAL A 182 12.23 10.46 -39.66
CA VAL A 182 11.02 10.30 -40.48
C VAL A 182 10.06 11.46 -40.22
N GLY A 183 9.81 12.23 -41.28
CA GLY A 183 8.49 12.75 -41.65
C GLY A 183 7.89 13.95 -40.89
N LYS A 184 8.10 15.15 -41.43
CA LYS A 184 7.31 16.37 -41.15
C LYS A 184 5.85 16.20 -41.61
N MET A 185 4.87 16.51 -40.75
CA MET A 185 3.60 17.07 -41.19
C MET A 185 2.94 17.92 -40.08
N GLY A 186 2.56 19.14 -40.44
CA GLY A 186 1.44 19.89 -39.83
C GLY A 186 1.70 20.61 -38.50
N SER A 187 1.89 21.93 -38.57
CA SER A 187 1.68 22.82 -37.44
C SER A 187 0.20 22.81 -37.03
N LEU A 188 -0.11 22.45 -35.78
CA LEU A 188 -1.37 22.85 -35.15
C LEU A 188 -1.11 23.52 -33.81
N LYS A 189 -1.42 24.82 -33.79
CA LYS A 189 -1.60 25.61 -32.58
C LYS A 189 -2.85 25.07 -31.86
N TYR A 190 -2.71 24.54 -30.66
CA TYR A 190 -3.85 24.27 -29.78
C TYR A 190 -3.95 25.35 -28.70
N ASN A 191 -4.80 26.34 -28.99
CA ASN A 191 -5.52 27.11 -27.98
C ASN A 191 -6.93 26.50 -27.85
N GLY A 192 -7.31 26.02 -26.66
CA GLY A 192 -8.67 25.56 -26.34
C GLY A 192 -8.70 24.78 -25.03
N ARG A 193 -9.20 25.36 -23.94
CA ARG A 193 -10.60 25.30 -23.45
C ARG A 193 -11.04 23.88 -23.05
N HIS A 194 -10.60 23.45 -21.87
CA HIS A 194 -11.26 22.40 -21.09
C HIS A 194 -11.57 22.91 -19.68
N THR A 195 -12.52 23.83 -19.56
CA THR A 195 -13.28 24.02 -18.33
C THR A 195 -14.51 23.12 -18.43
N ALA A 196 -14.42 21.90 -17.91
CA ALA A 196 -15.60 21.07 -17.75
C ALA A 196 -16.51 21.71 -16.68
N HIS A 197 -17.77 21.93 -17.03
CA HIS A 197 -18.75 22.49 -16.09
C HIS A 197 -19.00 21.47 -14.98
N LYS A 198 -18.72 21.85 -13.73
CA LYS A 198 -19.05 21.04 -12.55
C LYS A 198 -20.58 21.10 -12.37
N PRO A 199 -21.32 19.98 -12.30
CA PRO A 199 -22.73 20.01 -11.95
C PRO A 199 -22.91 20.38 -10.47
N GLU A 200 -23.97 21.12 -10.16
CA GLU A 200 -24.32 21.45 -8.77
C GLU A 200 -24.58 20.18 -7.95
N SER A 201 -23.99 20.12 -6.75
CA SER A 201 -24.24 19.03 -5.80
C SER A 201 -25.58 19.23 -5.09
N THR A 202 -26.47 18.24 -5.15
CA THR A 202 -27.76 18.24 -4.45
C THR A 202 -27.61 17.95 -2.94
N VAL A 203 -26.41 17.60 -2.47
CA VAL A 203 -26.15 17.21 -1.07
C VAL A 203 -26.44 18.35 -0.07
N GLY A 204 -26.47 19.60 -0.52
CA GLY A 204 -26.74 20.78 0.32
C GLY A 204 -28.21 21.24 0.40
N LYS A 205 -29.17 20.62 -0.29
CA LYS A 205 -30.57 21.12 -0.36
C LYS A 205 -31.57 20.40 0.57
N ILE A 206 -31.12 19.57 1.52
CA ILE A 206 -32.00 18.83 2.45
C ILE A 206 -31.95 19.37 3.90
N ILE A 207 -31.35 20.54 4.13
CA ILE A 207 -31.36 21.18 5.45
C ILE A 207 -32.08 22.52 5.34
N HIS A 208 -33.42 22.46 5.47
CA HIS A 208 -34.37 23.52 5.83
C HIS A 208 -35.67 23.39 5.04
N SER A 209 -36.53 22.47 5.46
CA SER A 209 -37.98 22.51 5.18
C SER A 209 -38.68 21.53 6.13
N SER A 210 -38.86 21.93 7.38
CA SER A 210 -39.90 21.36 8.24
C SER A 210 -40.93 22.46 8.48
N PRO A 211 -42.14 22.39 7.91
CA PRO A 211 -43.23 23.20 8.39
C PRO A 211 -43.76 22.60 9.69
N VAL A 212 -44.00 23.50 10.63
CA VAL A 212 -44.75 23.29 11.86
C VAL A 212 -46.19 22.97 11.49
N LEU A 213 -46.75 21.86 12.00
CA LEU A 213 -48.12 21.70 12.51
C LEU A 213 -48.19 20.38 13.29
#